data_AF-A0A060CRA3-F1
#
_entry.id   AF-A0A060CRA3-F1
#
_cell.length_a   1.000
_cell.length_b   1.000
_cell.length_c   1.000
_cell.angle_alpha   90.00
_cell.angle_beta   90.00
_cell.angle_gamma   90.00
#
_symmetry.space_group_name_H-M   'P 1'
#
loop_
_entity.id
_entity.type
_entity.pdbx_description
1 polymer ?
#
loop_
_entity_poly.entity_id
_entity_poly.type
_entity_poly.pdbx_seq_one_letter_code
_entity_poly.pdbx_strand_id
1 'polypeptide(L)'
;AGLADNHGRWFDFYAANLYRLDGAGWPAAWRARTLQRLAAWGFNTVGNWSDPALGAMHRLPYTRSIDVTGDFASVSAGYDYWGRMPDPFDPRFAQAARRAAARAARDVRDDPWLLGYSPTTNWPGPAWGRRGAGRWPSAPCAATRAARQAASRRVEKGYGTPR
;
A
#
# COMPACT_ATOMS: atom_id res chain seq x y z
N ALA A 1 26.28 3.36 18.72
CA ALA A 1 25.49 4.56 18.41
C ALA A 1 25.56 4.81 16.91
N GLY A 2 24.48 4.54 16.17
CA GLY A 2 24.42 4.72 14.71
C GLY A 2 23.98 6.15 14.36
N LEU A 3 24.59 6.71 13.31
CA LEU A 3 24.51 8.11 12.88
C LEU A 3 23.08 8.65 12.81
N ALA A 4 22.90 9.85 13.37
CA ALA A 4 21.62 10.48 13.70
C ALA A 4 21.05 11.40 12.60
N ASP A 5 21.32 11.11 11.33
CA ASP A 5 20.81 11.92 10.21
C ASP A 5 19.68 11.18 9.50
N ASN A 6 18.43 11.59 9.73
CA ASN A 6 17.24 11.08 9.05
C ASN A 6 16.98 11.76 7.69
N HIS A 7 17.95 12.50 7.18
CA HIS A 7 17.87 13.27 5.94
C HIS A 7 19.25 13.34 5.28
N GLY A 8 19.27 13.51 3.96
CA GLY A 8 20.50 13.58 3.19
C GLY A 8 20.25 13.94 1.73
N ARG A 9 21.30 14.37 1.03
CA ARG A 9 21.25 14.54 -0.43
C ARG A 9 21.47 13.20 -1.10
N TRP A 10 20.72 12.93 -2.15
CA TRP A 10 20.87 11.75 -2.98
C TRP A 10 20.93 12.16 -4.45
N PHE A 11 21.52 11.30 -5.28
CA PHE A 11 21.66 11.53 -6.72
C PHE A 11 21.18 10.28 -7.47
N ASP A 12 20.33 10.48 -8.46
CA ASP A 12 19.80 9.41 -9.31
C ASP A 12 20.71 9.19 -10.53
N PHE A 13 21.65 8.24 -10.39
CA PHE A 13 22.50 7.85 -11.51
C PHE A 13 21.72 7.21 -12.66
N TYR A 14 20.58 6.59 -12.38
CA TYR A 14 19.75 5.97 -13.41
C TYR A 14 19.10 7.03 -14.29
N ALA A 15 18.43 8.01 -13.68
CA ALA A 15 17.88 9.16 -14.41
C ALA A 15 18.98 9.93 -15.17
N ALA A 16 20.15 10.12 -14.56
CA ALA A 16 21.28 10.75 -15.24
C ALA A 16 21.75 9.96 -16.48
N ASN A 17 21.75 8.62 -16.43
CA ASN A 17 22.08 7.80 -17.58
C ASN A 17 21.00 7.84 -18.66
N LEU A 18 19.72 7.88 -18.28
CA LEU A 18 18.63 8.07 -19.25
C LEU A 18 18.74 9.42 -19.95
N TYR A 19 19.07 10.48 -19.22
CA TYR A 19 19.34 11.80 -19.80
C TYR A 19 20.53 11.77 -20.76
N ARG A 20 21.60 11.04 -20.44
CA ARG A 20 22.75 10.86 -21.36
C ARG A 20 22.38 10.14 -22.65
N LEU A 21 21.42 9.22 -22.60
CA LEU A 21 20.99 8.43 -23.75
C LEU A 21 20.02 9.18 -24.66
N ASP A 22 19.01 9.81 -24.07
CA ASP A 22 17.84 10.34 -24.80
C ASP A 22 17.67 11.87 -24.64
N GLY A 23 18.60 12.54 -23.96
CA GLY A 23 18.56 13.99 -23.72
C GLY A 23 17.36 14.42 -22.89
N ALA A 24 16.84 15.63 -23.13
CA ALA A 24 15.67 16.16 -22.44
C ALA A 24 14.38 15.33 -22.64
N GLY A 25 14.31 14.55 -23.73
CA GLY A 25 13.17 13.68 -24.05
C GLY A 25 13.17 12.31 -23.36
N TRP A 26 14.15 12.06 -22.48
CA TRP A 26 14.34 10.73 -21.89
C TRP A 26 13.13 10.11 -21.18
N PRO A 27 12.24 10.85 -20.49
CA PRO A 27 11.14 10.20 -19.78
C PRO A 27 10.18 9.49 -20.74
N ALA A 28 9.88 10.10 -21.89
CA ALA A 28 9.00 9.52 -22.90
C ALA A 28 9.69 8.34 -23.61
N ALA A 29 10.95 8.49 -23.98
CA ALA A 29 11.75 7.44 -24.61
C ALA A 29 11.91 6.21 -23.70
N TRP A 30 12.14 6.43 -22.41
CA TRP A 30 12.20 5.38 -21.40
C TRP A 30 10.86 4.63 -21.28
N ARG A 31 9.72 5.33 -21.16
CA ARG A 31 8.39 4.70 -21.06
C ARG A 31 8.07 3.84 -22.29
N ALA A 32 8.31 4.37 -23.48
CA ALA A 32 8.09 3.66 -24.74
C ALA A 32 8.94 2.37 -24.83
N ARG A 33 10.24 2.47 -24.50
CA ARG A 33 11.14 1.31 -24.45
C ARG A 33 10.76 0.30 -23.37
N THR A 34 10.34 0.75 -22.20
CA THR A 34 9.89 -0.12 -21.11
C THR A 34 8.69 -0.94 -21.53
N LEU A 35 7.65 -0.33 -22.11
CA LEU A 35 6.48 -1.07 -22.60
C LEU A 35 6.82 -2.02 -23.75
N GLN A 36 7.73 -1.64 -24.64
CA GLN A 36 8.21 -2.54 -25.70
C GLN A 36 8.94 -3.76 -25.13
N ARG A 37 9.80 -3.56 -24.12
CA ARG A 37 10.54 -4.65 -23.47
C ARG A 37 9.61 -5.58 -22.71
N LEU A 38 8.68 -5.04 -21.92
CA LEU A 38 7.70 -5.85 -21.20
C LEU A 38 6.92 -6.76 -22.15
N ALA A 39 6.42 -6.20 -23.25
CA ALA A 39 5.73 -6.98 -24.27
C ALA A 39 6.65 -8.03 -24.93
N ALA A 40 7.88 -7.66 -25.31
CA ALA A 40 8.83 -8.57 -25.92
C ALA A 40 9.27 -9.72 -24.99
N TRP A 41 9.26 -9.49 -23.67
CA TRP A 41 9.56 -10.51 -22.66
C TRP A 41 8.36 -11.37 -22.30
N GLY A 42 7.18 -11.11 -22.88
CA GLY A 42 5.97 -11.88 -22.63
C GLY A 42 5.20 -11.46 -21.37
N PHE A 43 5.49 -10.30 -20.78
CA PHE A 43 4.66 -9.76 -19.72
C PHE A 43 3.33 -9.24 -20.27
N ASN A 44 2.26 -9.50 -19.55
CA ASN A 44 0.91 -9.07 -19.90
C ASN A 44 0.41 -7.86 -19.10
N THR A 45 1.18 -7.37 -18.12
CA THR A 45 0.71 -6.37 -17.15
C THR A 45 1.86 -5.48 -16.66
N VAL A 46 1.56 -4.21 -16.41
CA VAL A 46 2.40 -3.27 -15.65
C VAL A 46 2.10 -3.40 -14.16
N GLY A 47 3.12 -3.76 -13.36
CA GLY A 47 2.98 -4.10 -11.96
C GLY A 47 2.78 -2.93 -10.99
N ASN A 48 2.68 -3.27 -9.70
CA ASN A 48 2.49 -2.31 -8.61
C ASN A 48 3.67 -1.30 -8.50
N TRP A 49 3.40 -0.08 -8.03
CA TRP A 49 4.36 1.06 -7.93
C TRP A 49 5.02 1.48 -9.24
N SER A 50 4.41 1.17 -10.38
CA SER A 50 4.88 1.68 -11.68
C SER A 50 4.52 3.15 -11.88
N ASP A 51 5.30 3.85 -12.72
CA ASP A 51 4.99 5.22 -13.16
C ASP A 51 3.56 5.23 -13.78
N PRO A 52 2.62 6.06 -13.27
CA PRO A 52 1.26 6.15 -13.79
C PRO A 52 1.18 6.45 -15.29
N ALA A 53 2.19 7.13 -15.85
CA ALA A 53 2.27 7.42 -17.27
C ALA A 53 2.46 6.15 -18.13
N LEU A 54 2.97 5.04 -17.57
CA LEU A 54 3.01 3.76 -18.28
C LEU A 54 1.60 3.20 -18.50
N GLY A 55 0.73 3.31 -17.50
CA GLY A 55 -0.68 2.90 -17.61
C GLY A 55 -1.46 3.80 -18.58
N ALA A 56 -1.22 5.11 -18.55
CA ALA A 56 -1.86 6.08 -19.43
C ALA A 56 -1.54 5.91 -20.93
N MET A 57 -0.51 5.12 -21.29
CA MET A 57 -0.19 4.83 -22.68
C MET A 57 -1.05 3.71 -23.29
N HIS A 58 -1.87 3.00 -22.49
CA HIS A 58 -2.84 1.99 -22.96
C HIS A 58 -2.24 0.95 -23.93
N ARG A 59 -1.03 0.47 -23.61
CA ARG A 59 -0.35 -0.61 -24.37
C ARG A 59 -0.36 -1.96 -23.64
N LEU A 60 -0.38 -1.92 -22.30
CA LEU A 60 -0.46 -3.08 -21.44
C LEU A 60 -1.43 -2.74 -20.29
N PRO A 61 -2.27 -3.68 -19.85
CA PRO A 61 -3.03 -3.55 -18.61
C PRO A 61 -2.13 -3.20 -17.42
N TYR A 62 -2.65 -2.49 -16.43
CA TYR A 62 -1.86 -2.01 -15.30
C TYR A 62 -2.59 -2.13 -13.96
N THR A 63 -1.83 -2.10 -12.87
CA THR A 63 -2.38 -1.96 -11.51
C THR A 63 -2.01 -0.59 -10.94
N ARG A 64 -2.83 -0.11 -9.99
CA ARG A 64 -2.52 1.09 -9.21
C ARG A 64 -2.31 0.78 -7.75
N SER A 65 -1.31 1.41 -7.15
CA SER A 65 -1.09 1.38 -5.72
C SER A 65 -2.06 2.30 -5.01
N ILE A 66 -2.64 1.85 -3.91
CA ILE A 66 -3.40 2.69 -2.98
C ILE A 66 -2.66 2.73 -1.64
N ASP A 67 -2.34 3.95 -1.23
CA ASP A 67 -1.81 4.25 0.10
C ASP A 67 -2.91 4.89 0.96
N VAL A 68 -3.30 4.20 2.04
CA VAL A 68 -4.22 4.75 3.04
C VAL A 68 -3.41 5.44 4.13
N THR A 69 -3.41 6.76 4.09
CA THR A 69 -2.75 7.62 5.09
C THR A 69 -3.77 8.52 5.78
N GLY A 70 -3.52 8.87 7.04
CA GLY A 70 -4.38 9.75 7.82
C GLY A 70 -4.18 9.59 9.32
N ASP A 71 -4.90 10.41 10.07
CA ASP A 71 -4.98 10.30 11.53
C ASP A 71 -6.09 9.31 11.92
N PHE A 72 -5.71 8.07 12.17
CA PHE A 72 -6.56 7.01 12.70
C PHE A 72 -5.76 6.18 13.70
N ALA A 73 -6.47 5.54 14.63
CA ALA A 73 -5.84 4.70 15.62
C ALA A 73 -5.15 3.50 14.96
N SER A 74 -4.10 2.98 15.59
CA SER A 74 -3.36 1.82 15.11
C SER A 74 -3.16 0.77 16.21
N VAL A 75 -3.23 -0.49 15.81
CA VAL A 75 -3.00 -1.66 16.66
C VAL A 75 -1.59 -2.17 16.37
N SER A 76 -0.84 -2.48 17.43
CA SER A 76 0.45 -3.15 17.30
C SER A 76 0.25 -4.67 17.30
N ALA A 77 0.95 -5.36 16.40
CA ALA A 77 1.00 -6.82 16.40
C ALA A 77 2.24 -7.37 17.13
N GLY A 78 3.02 -6.49 17.78
CA GLY A 78 4.29 -6.82 18.44
C GLY A 78 5.49 -6.94 17.49
N TYR A 79 5.25 -6.95 16.16
CA TYR A 79 6.27 -7.02 15.12
C TYR A 79 5.96 -6.04 13.98
N ASP A 80 6.07 -4.74 14.27
CA ASP A 80 5.61 -3.65 13.40
C ASP A 80 6.73 -3.13 12.47
N TYR A 81 7.43 -4.04 11.78
CA TYR A 81 8.62 -3.71 10.97
C TYR A 81 8.33 -2.69 9.84
N TRP A 82 7.14 -2.78 9.25
CA TRP A 82 6.66 -1.87 8.20
C TRP A 82 5.66 -0.83 8.72
N GLY A 83 5.59 -0.65 10.05
CA GLY A 83 4.62 0.22 10.71
C GLY A 83 3.49 -0.54 11.41
N ARG A 84 2.73 0.19 12.22
CA ARG A 84 1.60 -0.33 12.98
C ARG A 84 0.40 -0.52 12.07
N MET A 85 -0.41 -1.52 12.37
CA MET A 85 -1.62 -1.80 11.61
C MET A 85 -2.70 -0.75 11.88
N PRO A 86 -3.33 -0.17 10.84
CA PRO A 86 -4.52 0.65 11.03
C PRO A 86 -5.61 -0.11 11.79
N ASP A 87 -6.26 0.53 12.75
CA ASP A 87 -7.42 -0.05 13.43
C ASP A 87 -8.64 -0.04 12.50
N PRO A 88 -9.14 -1.20 12.03
CA PRO A 88 -10.29 -1.25 11.14
C PRO A 88 -11.60 -0.79 11.81
N PHE A 89 -11.64 -0.73 13.15
CA PHE A 89 -12.82 -0.30 13.90
C PHE A 89 -12.83 1.21 14.21
N ASP A 90 -11.74 1.93 13.91
CA ASP A 90 -11.75 3.39 13.98
C ASP A 90 -12.54 3.96 12.79
N PRO A 91 -13.64 4.70 12.99
CA PRO A 91 -14.39 5.30 11.89
C PRO A 91 -13.54 6.25 11.04
N ARG A 92 -12.48 6.85 11.61
CA ARG A 92 -11.54 7.71 10.87
C ARG A 92 -10.73 6.92 9.84
N PHE A 93 -10.42 5.64 10.11
CA PHE A 93 -9.76 4.77 9.14
C PHE A 93 -10.65 4.52 7.93
N ALA A 94 -11.93 4.20 8.14
CA ALA A 94 -12.89 4.01 7.04
C ALA A 94 -13.02 5.26 6.16
N GLN A 95 -13.03 6.46 6.79
CA GLN A 95 -13.03 7.72 6.04
C GLN A 95 -11.73 7.94 5.27
N ALA A 96 -10.57 7.65 5.86
CA ALA A 96 -9.28 7.77 5.21
C ALA A 96 -9.15 6.81 4.00
N ALA A 97 -9.61 5.57 4.15
CA ALA A 97 -9.65 4.58 3.08
C ALA A 97 -10.55 5.02 1.92
N ARG A 98 -11.74 5.56 2.22
CA ARG A 98 -12.64 6.13 1.19
C ARG A 98 -12.00 7.29 0.45
N ARG A 99 -11.32 8.20 1.15
CA ARG A 99 -10.59 9.32 0.52
C ARG A 99 -9.44 8.81 -0.35
N ALA A 100 -8.70 7.81 0.11
CA ALA A 100 -7.61 7.21 -0.66
C ALA A 100 -8.13 6.55 -1.95
N ALA A 101 -9.21 5.75 -1.85
CA ALA A 101 -9.86 5.14 -3.01
C ALA A 101 -10.39 6.19 -3.99
N ALA A 102 -11.06 7.25 -3.50
CA ALA A 102 -11.57 8.32 -4.34
C ALA A 102 -10.45 9.07 -5.08
N ARG A 103 -9.31 9.30 -4.44
CA ARG A 103 -8.12 9.89 -5.09
C ARG A 103 -7.55 8.96 -6.15
N ALA A 104 -7.36 7.68 -5.82
CA ALA A 104 -6.77 6.71 -6.73
C ALA A 104 -7.62 6.49 -7.99
N ALA A 105 -8.95 6.57 -7.84
CA ALA A 105 -9.92 6.34 -8.92
C ALA A 105 -10.32 7.59 -9.72
N ARG A 106 -9.86 8.79 -9.36
CA ARG A 106 -10.37 10.05 -9.93
C ARG A 106 -10.29 10.10 -11.46
N ASP A 107 -9.19 9.62 -12.01
CA ASP A 107 -8.87 9.78 -13.44
C ASP A 107 -8.90 8.46 -14.23
N VAL A 108 -9.28 7.35 -13.57
CA VAL A 108 -9.17 5.99 -14.12
C VAL A 108 -10.37 5.11 -13.79
N ARG A 109 -11.48 5.71 -13.32
CA ARG A 109 -12.68 4.98 -12.86
C ARG A 109 -13.24 4.05 -13.94
N ASP A 110 -13.26 4.53 -15.18
CA ASP A 110 -13.85 3.85 -16.32
C ASP A 110 -12.77 3.39 -17.32
N ASP A 111 -11.51 3.27 -16.87
CA ASP A 111 -10.39 2.83 -17.71
C ASP A 111 -10.38 1.29 -17.83
N PRO A 112 -10.64 0.73 -19.03
CA PRO A 112 -10.66 -0.72 -19.22
C PRO A 112 -9.28 -1.38 -19.09
N TRP A 113 -8.19 -0.60 -19.12
CA TRP A 113 -6.82 -1.11 -18.95
C TRP A 113 -6.43 -1.29 -17.48
N LEU A 114 -7.19 -0.72 -16.55
CA LEU A 114 -6.94 -0.87 -15.13
C LEU A 114 -7.46 -2.23 -14.63
N LEU A 115 -6.54 -3.14 -14.32
CA LEU A 115 -6.90 -4.45 -13.75
C LEU A 115 -7.41 -4.35 -12.31
N GLY A 116 -6.91 -3.36 -11.57
CA GLY A 116 -7.36 -3.11 -10.20
C GLY A 116 -6.36 -2.35 -9.35
N TYR A 117 -6.68 -2.31 -8.06
CA TYR A 117 -5.92 -1.58 -7.06
C TYR A 117 -5.23 -2.54 -6.09
N SER A 118 -3.93 -2.34 -5.91
CA SER A 118 -3.15 -3.07 -4.91
C SER A 118 -2.89 -2.17 -3.70
N PRO A 119 -3.11 -2.65 -2.47
CA PRO A 119 -2.69 -1.90 -1.29
C PRO A 119 -1.15 -1.77 -1.31
N THR A 120 -0.66 -0.60 -0.91
CA THR A 120 0.77 -0.35 -0.71
C THR A 120 1.39 -1.30 0.33
N THR A 121 2.70 -1.51 0.29
CA THR A 121 3.46 -2.36 1.23
C THR A 121 3.55 -1.79 2.64
N ASN A 122 3.18 -0.53 2.84
CA ASN A 122 2.97 0.03 4.18
C ASN A 122 1.69 -0.50 4.85
N TRP A 123 0.87 -1.28 4.14
CA TRP A 123 -0.03 -2.19 4.82
C TRP A 123 0.83 -3.29 5.43
N PRO A 124 0.89 -3.45 6.78
CA PRO A 124 1.70 -4.51 7.36
C PRO A 124 1.26 -5.84 6.77
N GLY A 125 2.08 -6.38 5.87
CA GLY A 125 2.00 -7.76 5.42
C GLY A 125 1.97 -8.66 6.66
N PRO A 126 1.33 -9.83 6.58
CA PRO A 126 0.64 -10.44 7.69
C PRO A 126 1.57 -10.71 8.89
N ALA A 127 1.53 -9.82 9.88
CA ALA A 127 1.58 -10.29 11.26
C ALA A 127 0.36 -11.18 11.59
N TRP A 128 -0.63 -11.19 10.69
CA TRP A 128 -1.81 -12.04 10.62
C TRP A 128 -1.40 -13.47 10.23
N GLY A 129 -0.68 -14.16 11.11
CA GLY A 129 -0.46 -15.60 10.96
C GLY A 129 0.93 -16.04 10.53
N ARG A 130 2.01 -15.49 11.12
CA ARG A 130 3.13 -16.40 11.45
C ARG A 130 2.52 -17.57 12.22
N ARG A 131 2.82 -18.83 11.89
CA ARG A 131 2.37 -19.98 12.70
C ARG A 131 2.77 -19.72 14.16
N GLY A 132 1.78 -19.42 15.01
CA GLY A 132 1.94 -18.88 16.38
C GLY A 132 1.19 -17.58 16.68
N ALA A 133 0.88 -16.75 15.67
CA ALA A 133 0.15 -15.49 15.75
C ALA A 133 -1.38 -15.67 15.60
N GLY A 134 -1.90 -16.87 15.87
CA GLY A 134 -3.33 -17.21 15.84
C GLY A 134 -4.17 -16.56 16.94
N ARG A 135 -3.54 -15.77 17.83
CA ARG A 135 -4.26 -14.86 18.71
C ARG A 135 -4.36 -13.52 17.99
N TRP A 136 -5.57 -13.17 17.57
CA TRP A 136 -6.03 -11.77 17.69
C TRP A 136 -5.45 -11.19 19.00
N PRO A 137 -5.00 -9.92 19.05
CA PRO A 137 -4.38 -9.35 20.23
C PRO A 137 -5.36 -9.46 21.39
N SER A 138 -5.22 -10.55 22.12
CA SER A 138 -5.87 -10.87 23.37
C SER A 138 -4.97 -10.42 24.50
N ALA A 139 -3.82 -9.81 24.16
CA ALA A 139 -3.11 -8.89 25.00
C ALA A 139 -3.96 -7.61 25.13
N PRO A 140 -4.51 -7.33 26.33
CA PRO A 140 -5.36 -6.16 26.56
C PRO A 140 -4.63 -4.82 26.40
N CYS A 141 -3.30 -4.84 26.31
CA CYS A 141 -2.44 -3.66 26.44
C CYS A 141 -2.12 -2.93 25.12
N ALA A 142 -2.29 -3.54 23.94
CA ALA A 142 -1.87 -2.92 22.66
C ALA A 142 -3.01 -2.65 21.65
N ALA A 143 -4.25 -2.98 22.02
CA ALA A 143 -5.44 -2.73 21.20
C ALA A 143 -6.11 -1.40 21.58
N THR A 144 -6.60 -0.68 20.57
CA THR A 144 -7.37 0.55 20.74
C THR A 144 -8.68 0.27 21.50
N ARG A 145 -9.35 1.32 21.99
CA ARG A 145 -10.67 1.18 22.63
C ARG A 145 -11.69 0.55 21.68
N ALA A 146 -11.70 0.97 20.41
CA ALA A 146 -12.64 0.46 19.41
C ALA A 146 -12.40 -1.03 19.10
N ALA A 147 -11.14 -1.43 18.90
CA ALA A 147 -10.77 -2.83 18.67
C ALA A 147 -11.10 -3.71 19.89
N ARG A 148 -10.86 -3.23 21.12
CA ARG A 148 -11.24 -3.95 22.35
C ARG A 148 -12.75 -4.16 22.46
N GLN A 149 -13.54 -3.11 22.23
CA GLN A 149 -15.01 -3.23 22.25
C GLN A 149 -15.55 -4.18 21.17
N ALA A 150 -14.93 -4.21 19.99
CA ALA A 150 -15.30 -5.15 18.93
C ALA A 150 -14.97 -6.62 19.33
N ALA A 151 -13.81 -6.85 19.95
CA ALA A 151 -13.45 -8.16 20.47
C ALA A 151 -14.40 -8.64 21.57
N SER A 152 -14.73 -7.77 22.55
CA SER A 152 -15.71 -8.08 23.61
C SER A 152 -17.07 -8.45 23.04
N ARG A 153 -17.61 -7.66 22.10
CA ARG A 153 -18.89 -7.98 21.43
C ARG A 153 -18.87 -9.33 20.72
N ARG A 154 -17.73 -9.72 20.13
CA ARG A 154 -17.59 -11.03 19.47
C ARG A 154 -17.61 -12.17 20.49
N VAL A 155 -16.98 -11.99 21.64
CA VAL A 155 -16.98 -12.97 22.74
C VAL A 155 -18.38 -13.09 23.33
N GLU A 156 -19.04 -11.99 23.65
CA GLU A 156 -20.43 -11.98 24.16
C GLU A 156 -21.40 -12.66 23.20
N LYS A 157 -21.28 -12.42 21.89
CA LYS A 157 -22.10 -13.09 20.87
C LYS A 157 -21.86 -14.60 20.82
N GLY A 158 -20.62 -15.05 21.07
CA GLY A 158 -20.24 -16.47 20.98
C GLY A 158 -20.47 -17.27 22.26
N TYR A 159 -20.37 -16.62 23.42
CA TYR A 159 -20.33 -17.28 24.73
C TYR A 159 -21.35 -16.73 25.75
N GLY A 160 -22.10 -15.69 25.40
CA GLY A 160 -23.00 -14.98 26.32
C GLY A 160 -22.25 -13.96 27.19
N THR A 161 -23.01 -13.15 27.94
CA THR A 161 -22.46 -12.19 28.89
C THR A 161 -21.92 -12.93 30.13
N PRO A 162 -20.66 -12.70 30.54
CA PRO A 162 -20.18 -13.24 31.81
C PRO A 162 -21.02 -12.67 32.96
N ARG A 163 -21.46 -13.54 33.87
CA ARG A 163 -22.14 -13.15 35.11
C ARG A 163 -21.20 -12.49 36.09
#